data_AF-A0A6T6LJ00-F1
#
_entry.id   AF-A0A6T6LJ00-F1
#
_cell.length_a   1.000
_cell.length_b   1.000
_cell.length_c   1.000
_cell.angle_alpha   90.00
_cell.angle_beta   90.00
_cell.angle_gamma   90.00
#
_symmetry.space_group_name_H-M   'P 1'
#
loop_
_entity.id
_entity.type
_entity.pdbx_description
1 polymer ?
#
loop_
_entity_poly.entity_id
_entity_poly.type
_entity_poly.pdbx_seq_one_letter_code
_entity_poly.pdbx_strand_id
1 'polypeptide(L)'
;MIDAIDLSENKAGWKKYGRPEVEGYSKKKLKGVVDRPLRSTLLKNVKYARDAAFESNAVSTALHSEEAGFLQPENELEKTHQASQSFLQSVAGSQAASRAAFSLDLHATQLGPYQARYSNN
;
A
#
# COMPACT_ATOMS: atom_id res chain seq x y z
N MET A 1 -9.24 3.17 35.56
CA MET A 1 -9.56 2.13 34.55
C MET A 1 -8.94 2.60 33.25
N ILE A 2 -7.93 1.92 32.73
CA ILE A 2 -7.41 2.24 31.38
C ILE A 2 -8.16 1.31 30.46
N ASP A 3 -9.12 1.86 29.72
CA ASP A 3 -9.99 1.11 28.84
C ASP A 3 -9.16 0.25 27.89
N ALA A 4 -9.56 -1.01 27.79
CA ALA A 4 -9.01 -1.95 26.85
C ALA A 4 -9.44 -1.49 25.44
N ILE A 5 -8.64 -0.61 24.84
CA ILE A 5 -8.75 -0.25 23.43
C ILE A 5 -8.62 -1.55 22.64
N ASP A 6 -9.70 -1.88 21.93
CA ASP A 6 -9.87 -3.13 21.19
C ASP A 6 -8.70 -3.33 20.21
N LEU A 7 -7.95 -4.39 20.43
CA LEU A 7 -6.71 -4.71 19.70
C LEU A 7 -6.98 -5.44 18.38
N SER A 8 -8.24 -5.76 18.09
CA SER A 8 -8.63 -6.56 16.93
C SER A 8 -8.68 -5.74 15.63
N GLU A 9 -9.15 -4.49 15.69
CA GLU A 9 -9.40 -3.63 14.52
C GLU A 9 -8.12 -3.05 13.88
N ASN A 10 -7.01 -2.94 14.62
CA ASN A 10 -5.86 -2.11 14.24
C ASN A 10 -4.61 -2.86 13.74
N LYS A 11 -4.74 -4.14 13.37
CA LYS A 11 -3.60 -4.95 12.88
C LYS A 11 -3.05 -4.48 11.53
N ALA A 12 -3.89 -3.94 10.65
CA ALA A 12 -3.51 -3.58 9.28
C ALA A 12 -2.53 -2.41 9.22
N GLY A 13 -2.82 -1.31 9.94
CA GLY A 13 -1.94 -0.14 10.01
C GLY A 13 -0.58 -0.47 10.65
N TRP A 14 -0.58 -1.26 11.73
CA TRP A 14 0.66 -1.72 12.35
C TRP A 14 1.48 -2.65 11.45
N LYS A 15 0.85 -3.50 10.64
CA LYS A 15 1.57 -4.38 9.70
C LYS A 15 2.27 -3.60 8.58
N LYS A 16 1.69 -2.48 8.14
CA LYS A 16 2.21 -1.68 7.01
C LYS A 16 3.17 -0.58 7.47
N TYR A 17 2.86 0.09 8.58
CA TYR A 17 3.60 1.27 9.07
C TYR A 17 4.28 1.03 10.42
N GLY A 18 4.00 -0.09 11.09
CA GLY A 18 4.71 -0.47 12.29
C GLY A 18 6.15 -0.86 11.96
N ARG A 19 7.10 -0.38 12.75
CA ARG A 19 8.51 -0.76 12.60
C ARG A 19 8.76 -2.11 13.28
N PRO A 20 9.32 -3.11 12.56
CA PRO A 20 9.56 -4.45 13.11
C PRO A 20 10.54 -4.46 14.29
N GLU A 21 11.47 -3.51 14.40
CA GLU A 21 12.38 -3.40 15.56
C GLU A 21 11.65 -3.10 16.89
N VAL A 22 10.40 -2.68 16.86
CA VAL A 22 9.58 -2.48 18.07
C VAL A 22 9.06 -3.82 18.63
N GLU A 23 9.29 -4.95 17.95
CA GLU A 23 8.91 -6.29 18.40
C GLU A 23 9.63 -6.72 19.69
N GLY A 24 10.77 -6.10 20.02
CA GLY A 24 11.44 -6.17 21.33
C GLY A 24 10.65 -5.52 22.47
N TYR A 25 9.73 -4.61 22.17
CA TYR A 25 8.98 -3.78 23.13
C TYR A 25 7.49 -4.10 23.16
N SER A 26 7.13 -5.36 22.90
CA SER A 26 5.77 -5.84 23.18
C SER A 26 5.43 -5.58 24.66
N LYS A 27 4.20 -5.12 24.94
CA LYS A 27 3.68 -4.98 26.31
C LYS A 27 3.95 -6.25 27.15
N LYS A 28 4.01 -7.43 26.52
CA LYS A 28 4.36 -8.71 27.17
C LYS A 28 5.83 -8.77 27.60
N LYS A 29 6.77 -8.29 26.78
CA LYS A 29 8.21 -8.24 27.09
C LYS A 29 8.53 -7.16 28.15
N LEU A 30 7.79 -6.05 28.15
CA LEU A 30 7.94 -4.98 29.14
C LEU A 30 7.46 -5.33 30.56
N LYS A 31 6.71 -6.43 30.73
CA LYS A 31 6.34 -6.93 32.08
C LYS A 31 7.55 -7.49 32.84
N GLY A 32 8.59 -7.94 32.13
CA GLY A 32 9.82 -8.46 32.73
C GLY A 32 10.82 -7.38 33.17
N VAL A 33 10.55 -6.11 32.90
CA VAL A 33 11.41 -5.00 33.33
C VAL A 33 11.13 -4.69 34.79
N VAL A 34 12.14 -4.95 35.65
CA VAL A 34 12.09 -4.73 37.10
C VAL A 34 12.17 -3.24 37.44
N ASP A 35 12.99 -2.48 36.70
CA ASP A 35 13.19 -1.06 36.93
C ASP A 35 11.96 -0.22 36.50
N ARG A 36 11.36 0.47 37.49
CA ARG A 36 10.10 1.22 37.31
C ARG A 36 10.24 2.43 36.38
N PRO A 37 11.23 3.34 36.55
CA PRO A 37 11.45 4.45 35.63
C PRO A 37 11.73 3.98 34.19
N LEU A 38 12.62 3.00 33.99
CA LEU A 38 12.89 2.47 32.65
C LEU A 38 11.63 1.89 32.01
N ARG A 39 10.87 1.08 32.75
CA ARG A 39 9.60 0.51 32.26
C ARG A 39 8.60 1.59 31.86
N SER A 40 8.49 2.67 32.64
CA SER A 40 7.62 3.81 32.34
C SER A 40 8.02 4.49 31.01
N THR A 41 9.31 4.76 30.83
CA THR A 41 9.84 5.38 29.60
C THR A 41 9.62 4.49 28.39
N LEU A 42 9.89 3.19 28.49
CA LEU A 42 9.68 2.24 27.40
C LEU A 42 8.19 2.11 27.02
N LEU A 43 7.29 2.12 28.00
CA LEU A 43 5.85 2.10 27.74
C LEU A 43 5.39 3.36 26.98
N LYS A 44 5.95 4.54 27.31
CA LYS A 44 5.67 5.78 26.58
C LYS A 44 6.16 5.70 25.15
N ASN A 45 7.38 5.25 24.91
CA ASN A 45 7.94 5.12 23.55
C ASN A 45 7.14 4.15 22.68
N VAL A 46 6.69 3.03 23.24
CA VAL A 46 5.81 2.09 22.53
C VAL A 46 4.47 2.71 22.19
N LYS A 47 3.93 3.54 23.08
CA LYS A 47 2.70 4.28 22.81
C LYS A 47 2.91 5.27 21.65
N TYR A 48 3.94 6.11 21.71
CA TYR A 48 4.26 7.06 20.64
C TYR A 48 4.48 6.38 19.28
N ALA A 49 5.20 5.26 19.24
CA ALA A 49 5.42 4.52 17.99
C ALA A 49 4.12 3.96 17.39
N ARG A 50 3.17 3.55 18.23
CA ARG A 50 1.85 3.09 17.78
C ARG A 50 0.99 4.23 17.30
N ASP A 51 0.95 5.32 18.06
CA ASP A 51 0.17 6.51 17.72
C ASP A 51 0.67 7.07 16.37
N ALA A 52 2.00 7.15 16.15
CA ALA A 52 2.59 7.56 14.87
C ALA A 52 2.24 6.62 13.70
N ALA A 53 2.23 5.30 13.92
CA ALA A 53 1.82 4.34 12.89
C ALA A 53 0.33 4.45 12.55
N PHE A 54 -0.51 4.75 13.54
CA PHE A 54 -1.92 4.99 13.37
C PHE A 54 -2.18 6.28 12.57
N GLU A 55 -1.55 7.38 12.98
CA GLU A 55 -1.62 8.65 12.26
C GLU A 55 -1.13 8.50 10.81
N SER A 56 -0.04 7.77 10.59
CA SER A 56 0.48 7.50 9.25
C SER A 56 -0.53 6.72 8.40
N ASN A 57 -1.23 5.75 8.98
CA ASN A 57 -2.27 5.00 8.27
C ASN A 57 -3.45 5.90 7.91
N ALA A 58 -3.93 6.72 8.87
CA ALA A 58 -5.03 7.64 8.66
C ALA A 58 -4.71 8.71 7.59
N VAL A 59 -3.49 9.25 7.60
CA VAL A 59 -3.00 10.19 6.58
C VAL A 59 -2.88 9.50 5.22
N SER A 60 -2.34 8.28 5.18
CA SER A 60 -2.26 7.51 3.94
C SER A 60 -3.62 7.26 3.30
N THR A 61 -4.65 6.96 4.09
CA THR A 61 -6.01 6.76 3.58
C THR A 61 -6.63 8.07 3.08
N ALA A 62 -6.27 9.21 3.67
CA ALA A 62 -6.78 10.51 3.25
C ALA A 62 -6.08 11.05 1.98
N LEU A 63 -4.77 10.80 1.82
CA LEU A 63 -3.98 11.31 0.69
C LEU A 63 -4.12 10.48 -0.59
N HIS A 64 -4.36 9.17 -0.47
CA HIS A 64 -4.60 8.29 -1.61
C HIS A 64 -6.11 8.17 -1.82
N SER A 65 -6.75 9.26 -2.25
CA SER A 65 -8.18 9.24 -2.64
C SER A 65 -8.43 8.47 -3.93
N GLU A 66 -7.39 8.32 -4.75
CA GLU A 66 -7.44 7.55 -5.98
C GLU A 66 -7.50 6.06 -5.66
N GLU A 67 -8.55 5.40 -6.12
CA GLU A 67 -8.66 3.95 -6.02
C GLU A 67 -7.73 3.27 -7.02
N ALA A 68 -7.11 2.16 -6.60
CA ALA A 68 -6.29 1.36 -7.51
C ALA A 68 -7.17 0.77 -8.62
N GLY A 69 -6.79 1.01 -9.88
CA GLY A 69 -7.50 0.41 -11.01
C GLY A 69 -7.41 -1.12 -10.98
N PHE A 70 -8.54 -1.79 -11.24
CA PHE A 70 -8.64 -3.24 -11.29
C PHE A 70 -9.45 -3.69 -12.51
N LEU A 71 -9.23 -4.93 -12.94
CA LEU A 71 -10.03 -5.61 -13.95
C LEU A 71 -10.45 -6.96 -13.37
N GLN A 72 -11.76 -7.15 -13.23
CA GLN A 72 -12.35 -8.37 -12.69
C GLN A 72 -13.38 -8.92 -13.67
N PRO A 73 -13.49 -10.26 -13.82
CA PRO A 73 -14.56 -10.85 -14.61
C PRO A 73 -15.87 -10.73 -13.85
N GLU A 74 -16.96 -10.35 -14.53
CA GLU A 74 -18.27 -10.24 -13.88
C GLU A 74 -18.95 -11.61 -13.75
N ASN A 75 -18.67 -12.51 -14.71
CA ASN A 75 -19.25 -13.84 -14.80
C ASN A 75 -18.19 -14.94 -14.87
N GLU A 76 -18.57 -16.17 -14.53
CA GLU A 76 -17.67 -17.35 -14.56
C GLU A 76 -17.13 -17.68 -15.96
N LEU A 77 -17.84 -17.28 -17.01
CA LEU A 77 -17.45 -17.51 -18.40
C LEU A 77 -16.40 -16.49 -18.89
N GLU A 78 -16.39 -15.30 -18.28
CA GLU A 78 -15.49 -14.22 -18.65
C GLU A 78 -14.10 -14.46 -18.07
N LYS A 79 -13.08 -14.20 -18.88
CA LYS A 79 -11.69 -14.38 -18.47
C LYS A 79 -10.93 -13.09 -18.74
N THR A 80 -10.28 -12.55 -17.71
CA THR A 80 -9.55 -11.27 -17.79
C THR A 80 -8.45 -11.26 -18.84
N HIS A 81 -7.83 -12.40 -19.15
CA HIS A 81 -6.80 -12.50 -20.19
C HIS A 81 -7.36 -12.43 -21.63
N GLN A 82 -8.67 -12.58 -21.82
CA GLN A 82 -9.31 -12.47 -23.13
C GLN A 82 -9.78 -11.04 -23.44
N ALA A 83 -9.66 -10.12 -22.48
CA ALA A 83 -9.99 -8.71 -22.69
C ALA A 83 -9.04 -8.10 -23.74
N SER A 84 -9.60 -7.49 -24.79
CA SER A 84 -8.83 -6.86 -25.84
C SER A 84 -8.43 -5.42 -25.48
N GLN A 85 -7.34 -4.93 -26.05
CA GLN A 85 -6.88 -3.55 -25.83
C GLN A 85 -7.90 -2.51 -26.31
N SER A 86 -8.62 -2.80 -27.39
CA SER A 86 -9.69 -1.93 -27.90
C SER A 86 -10.88 -1.87 -26.94
N PHE A 87 -11.24 -2.99 -26.32
CA PHE A 87 -12.27 -3.02 -25.28
C PHE A 87 -11.85 -2.20 -24.06
N LEU A 88 -10.63 -2.41 -23.55
CA LEU A 88 -10.11 -1.68 -22.39
C LEU A 88 -10.07 -0.17 -22.63
N GLN A 89 -9.68 0.27 -23.82
CA GLN A 89 -9.68 1.69 -24.20
C GLN A 89 -11.09 2.30 -24.27
N SER A 90 -12.10 1.50 -24.61
CA SER A 90 -13.49 1.98 -24.68
C SER A 90 -14.13 2.20 -23.30
N VAL A 91 -13.69 1.45 -22.29
CA VAL A 91 -14.20 1.51 -20.92
C VAL A 91 -13.39 2.48 -20.04
N ALA A 92 -12.09 2.62 -20.32
CA ALA A 92 -11.21 3.50 -19.55
C ALA A 92 -11.54 4.99 -19.75
N GLY A 93 -11.26 5.80 -18.72
CA GLY A 93 -11.33 7.26 -18.84
C GLY A 93 -10.40 7.79 -19.93
N SER A 94 -10.81 8.86 -20.62
CA SER A 94 -10.15 9.39 -21.82
C SER A 94 -8.63 9.58 -21.68
N GLN A 95 -8.17 10.07 -20.54
CA GLN A 95 -6.74 10.27 -20.28
C GLN A 95 -5.95 8.96 -20.21
N ALA A 96 -6.50 7.92 -19.59
CA ALA A 96 -5.88 6.59 -19.54
C ALA A 96 -5.93 5.90 -20.91
N ALA A 97 -7.06 6.03 -21.61
CA ALA A 97 -7.24 5.49 -22.95
C ALA A 97 -6.22 6.10 -23.94
N SER A 98 -6.01 7.42 -23.91
CA SER A 98 -5.03 8.09 -24.78
C SER A 98 -3.59 7.63 -24.53
N ARG A 99 -3.19 7.45 -23.26
CA ARG A 99 -1.86 6.93 -22.91
C ARG A 99 -1.67 5.50 -23.41
N ALA A 100 -2.69 4.67 -23.27
CA ALA A 100 -2.68 3.26 -23.68
C ALA A 100 -2.76 3.06 -25.20
N ALA A 101 -3.22 4.06 -25.95
CA ALA A 101 -3.32 4.04 -27.41
C ALA A 101 -2.03 4.51 -28.11
N PHE A 102 -1.08 5.09 -27.37
CA PHE A 102 0.17 5.55 -27.95
C PHE A 102 0.97 4.38 -28.51
N SER A 103 1.26 4.44 -29.81
CA SER A 103 2.14 3.51 -30.50
C SER A 103 3.17 4.29 -31.29
N LEU A 104 4.42 3.84 -31.24
CA LEU A 104 5.52 4.42 -32.00
C LEU A 104 5.98 3.38 -33.01
N ASP A 105 5.63 3.59 -34.27
CA ASP A 105 6.06 2.71 -35.36
C ASP A 105 7.51 3.02 -35.72
N LEU A 106 8.40 2.11 -35.33
CA LEU A 106 9.83 2.19 -35.55
C LEU A 106 10.32 1.16 -36.59
N HIS A 107 9.40 0.50 -37.30
CA HIS A 107 9.77 -0.49 -38.31
C HIS A 107 10.54 0.14 -39.48
N ALA A 108 10.30 1.42 -39.77
CA ALA A 108 10.99 2.16 -40.83
C ALA A 108 12.45 2.51 -40.50
N THR A 109 12.85 2.46 -39.22
CA THR A 109 14.15 3.00 -38.79
C THR A 109 15.33 2.03 -38.95
N GLN A 110 15.12 0.76 -39.33
CA GLN A 110 16.17 -0.27 -39.48
C GLN A 110 17.08 -0.49 -38.24
N LEU A 111 16.76 0.12 -37.09
CA LEU A 111 17.56 0.11 -35.87
C LEU A 111 17.14 -1.04 -34.93
N GLY A 112 17.12 -2.28 -35.43
CA GLY A 112 16.93 -3.50 -34.62
C GLY A 112 15.74 -3.50 -33.64
N PRO A 113 15.72 -4.42 -32.66
CA PRO A 113 14.72 -4.43 -31.59
C PRO A 113 14.95 -3.31 -30.57
N TYR A 114 13.87 -2.64 -30.14
CA TYR A 114 13.93 -1.51 -29.22
C TYR A 114 13.82 -1.92 -27.75
N GLN A 115 14.50 -1.17 -26.87
CA GLN A 115 14.37 -1.29 -25.42
C GLN A 115 13.76 -0.01 -24.84
N ALA A 116 12.65 -0.15 -24.13
CA ALA A 116 12.06 0.94 -23.35
C ALA A 116 12.66 0.98 -21.94
N ARG A 117 12.96 2.19 -21.44
CA ARG A 117 13.31 2.44 -20.04
C ARG A 117 12.54 3.66 -19.55
N TYR A 118 11.78 3.48 -18.47
CA TYR A 118 11.02 4.54 -17.82
C TYR A 118 11.83 5.15 -16.66
N SER A 119 11.62 6.43 -16.39
CA SER A 119 12.13 7.09 -15.18
C SER A 119 11.35 6.64 -13.94
N ASN A 120 11.91 6.85 -12.74
CA ASN A 120 11.27 6.49 -11.47
C ASN A 120 10.18 7.48 -11.01
N ASN A 121 9.61 8.26 -11.93
CA ASN A 121 8.64 9.32 -11.65
C ASN A 121 7.26 8.96 -12.21
#